data_AF-A0A924YIA1-F1
#
_entry.id   AF-A0A924YIA1-F1
#
_cell.length_a   1.000
_cell.length_b   1.000
_cell.length_c   1.000
_cell.angle_alpha   90.00
_cell.angle_beta   90.00
_cell.angle_gamma   90.00
#
_symmetry.space_group_name_H-M   'P 1'
#
loop_
_entity.id
_entity.type
_entity.pdbx_description
1 polymer ?
#
loop_
_entity_poly.entity_id
_entity_poly.type
_entity_poly.pdbx_seq_one_letter_code
_entity_poly.pdbx_strand_id
1 'polypeptide(L)'
;MHSKRFTLVTVMCFLLLIAAAPVVLAQQQAPLQMQFALDVLSEAVGQPVSISSLRRWEFAQTEYGDTSLGCAQDGQAYTQVVTDGYQFSLSFAALLYDIRVSADGGIAFICNVVPDSGPTITPGGPTLVPFPTFTPTSPPPPPPTLVPTPVDLLTCPALAPRLQAGAQGRVIPDAGINNNVRSRPGLSGTKIGEIAAGGVFTVLSGPICASGYTWWRVNFNG
;
A
#
# COMPACT_ATOMS: atom_id res chain seq x y z
N MET A 1 -49.66 -36.85 -14.67
CA MET A 1 -48.28 -36.43 -15.02
C MET A 1 -48.20 -34.90 -15.08
N HIS A 2 -48.06 -34.19 -13.95
CA HIS A 2 -47.94 -32.71 -13.97
C HIS A 2 -47.10 -32.10 -12.83
N SER A 3 -46.57 -32.90 -11.90
CA SER A 3 -45.87 -32.38 -10.71
C SER A 3 -44.34 -32.24 -10.89
N LYS A 4 -43.70 -32.93 -11.85
CA LYS A 4 -42.24 -32.89 -12.03
C LYS A 4 -41.70 -31.70 -12.84
N ARG A 5 -42.54 -31.05 -13.66
CA ARG A 5 -42.13 -29.90 -14.50
C ARG A 5 -42.11 -28.58 -13.72
N PHE A 6 -42.89 -28.48 -12.64
CA PHE A 6 -42.97 -27.26 -11.84
C PHE A 6 -41.76 -27.12 -10.91
N THR A 7 -41.33 -28.21 -10.26
CA THR A 7 -40.16 -28.22 -9.36
C THR A 7 -38.84 -27.92 -10.08
N LEU A 8 -38.71 -28.31 -11.34
CA LEU A 8 -37.48 -28.12 -12.12
C LEU A 8 -37.29 -26.65 -12.56
N VAL A 9 -38.39 -25.94 -12.82
CA VAL A 9 -38.37 -24.51 -13.15
C VAL A 9 -38.10 -23.65 -11.91
N THR A 10 -38.61 -24.03 -10.73
CA THR A 10 -38.31 -23.29 -9.48
C THR A 10 -36.85 -23.46 -9.03
N VAL A 11 -36.28 -24.65 -9.17
CA VAL A 11 -34.86 -24.91 -8.84
C VAL A 11 -33.92 -24.19 -9.83
N MET A 12 -34.28 -24.10 -11.11
CA MET A 12 -33.48 -23.41 -12.12
C MET A 12 -33.57 -21.88 -12.00
N CYS A 13 -34.69 -21.33 -11.48
CA CYS A 13 -34.83 -19.91 -11.18
C CYS A 13 -34.06 -19.50 -9.90
N PHE A 14 -33.95 -20.40 -8.91
CA PHE A 14 -33.15 -20.18 -7.71
C PHE A 14 -31.63 -20.35 -7.94
N LEU A 15 -31.23 -21.18 -8.91
CA LEU A 15 -29.82 -21.31 -9.35
C LEU A 15 -29.33 -20.16 -10.25
N LEU A 16 -30.25 -19.35 -10.81
CA LEU A 16 -29.94 -18.11 -11.54
C LEU A 16 -29.92 -16.85 -10.65
N LEU A 17 -30.22 -17.00 -9.36
CA LEU A 17 -30.15 -15.95 -8.33
C LEU A 17 -28.80 -15.95 -7.58
N ILE A 18 -27.76 -16.52 -8.18
CA ILE A 18 -26.40 -16.46 -7.63
C ILE A 18 -25.68 -15.27 -8.26
N ALA A 19 -25.45 -14.27 -7.40
CA ALA A 19 -24.45 -13.20 -7.51
C ALA A 19 -24.75 -12.03 -8.48
N ALA A 20 -25.80 -11.27 -8.19
CA ALA A 20 -25.61 -9.82 -8.19
C ALA A 20 -24.85 -9.45 -6.90
N ALA A 21 -23.55 -9.82 -6.84
CA ALA A 21 -22.67 -9.17 -5.88
C ALA A 21 -22.74 -7.68 -6.23
N PRO A 22 -22.96 -6.76 -5.26
CA PRO A 22 -22.68 -5.37 -5.54
C PRO A 22 -21.26 -5.36 -6.08
N VAL A 23 -21.06 -4.80 -7.27
CA VAL A 23 -19.72 -4.39 -7.71
C VAL A 23 -19.33 -3.30 -6.74
N VAL A 24 -18.92 -3.70 -5.54
CA VAL A 24 -18.02 -2.93 -4.71
C VAL A 24 -16.82 -2.86 -5.63
N LEU A 25 -16.64 -1.70 -6.27
CA LEU A 25 -15.36 -1.37 -6.90
C LEU A 25 -14.34 -1.65 -5.81
N ALA A 26 -13.64 -2.78 -5.94
CA ALA A 26 -12.65 -3.17 -4.97
C ALA A 26 -11.65 -2.03 -5.01
N GLN A 27 -11.64 -1.19 -3.98
CA GLN A 27 -10.48 -0.36 -3.71
C GLN A 27 -9.39 -1.40 -3.41
N GLN A 28 -8.68 -1.83 -4.46
CA GLN A 28 -7.65 -2.84 -4.36
C GLN A 28 -6.71 -2.37 -3.26
N GLN A 29 -6.55 -3.21 -2.24
CA GLN A 29 -5.64 -2.93 -1.14
C GLN A 29 -4.28 -2.59 -1.72
N ALA A 30 -3.66 -1.51 -1.22
CA ALA A 30 -2.37 -1.08 -1.72
C ALA A 30 -1.37 -2.24 -1.62
N PRO A 31 -0.68 -2.59 -2.72
CA PRO A 31 0.30 -3.66 -2.68
C PRO A 31 1.52 -3.21 -1.85
N LEU A 32 2.32 -4.16 -1.39
CA LEU A 32 3.51 -3.87 -0.57
C LEU A 32 4.51 -2.92 -1.26
N GLN A 33 4.48 -2.88 -2.60
CA GLN A 33 5.31 -1.98 -3.40
C GLN A 33 4.93 -0.50 -3.26
N MET A 34 3.73 -0.20 -2.75
CA MET A 34 3.29 1.17 -2.45
C MET A 34 4.27 1.88 -1.51
N GLN A 35 4.89 1.16 -0.56
CA GLN A 35 5.82 1.77 0.38
C GLN A 35 7.09 2.29 -0.31
N PHE A 36 7.59 1.61 -1.35
CA PHE A 36 8.73 2.08 -2.12
C PHE A 36 8.37 3.31 -2.96
N ALA A 37 7.16 3.35 -3.52
CA ALA A 37 6.68 4.52 -4.25
C ALA A 37 6.57 5.76 -3.34
N LEU A 38 6.08 5.57 -2.10
CA LEU A 38 6.01 6.63 -1.09
C LEU A 38 7.40 7.08 -0.62
N ASP A 39 8.37 6.18 -0.52
CA ASP A 39 9.77 6.50 -0.12
C ASP A 39 10.43 7.40 -1.18
N VAL A 40 10.37 6.99 -2.46
CA VAL A 40 10.87 7.79 -3.59
C VAL A 40 10.18 9.15 -3.67
N LEU A 41 8.86 9.19 -3.48
CA LEU A 41 8.12 10.46 -3.48
C LEU A 41 8.54 11.35 -2.30
N SER A 42 8.73 10.77 -1.11
CA SER A 42 9.16 11.50 0.08
C SER A 42 10.55 12.11 -0.10
N GLU A 43 11.47 11.38 -0.73
CA GLU A 43 12.80 11.87 -1.07
C GLU A 43 12.72 13.03 -2.07
N ALA A 44 11.91 12.89 -3.13
CA ALA A 44 11.77 13.91 -4.17
C ALA A 44 11.15 15.22 -3.67
N VAL A 45 10.18 15.15 -2.75
CA VAL A 45 9.54 16.35 -2.18
C VAL A 45 10.24 16.87 -0.92
N GLY A 46 11.23 16.14 -0.40
CA GLY A 46 11.99 16.49 0.80
C GLY A 46 11.20 16.47 2.10
N GLN A 47 10.04 15.80 2.12
CA GLN A 47 9.16 15.67 3.30
C GLN A 47 8.56 14.26 3.38
N PRO A 48 8.23 13.76 4.59
CA PRO A 48 7.62 12.44 4.73
C PRO A 48 6.21 12.41 4.12
N VAL A 49 6.02 11.61 3.08
CA VAL A 49 4.73 11.38 2.41
C VAL A 49 4.18 10.02 2.81
N SER A 50 2.96 10.02 3.34
CA SER A 50 2.20 8.80 3.66
C SER A 50 1.01 8.64 2.71
N ILE A 51 0.48 7.42 2.60
CA ILE A 51 -0.70 7.14 1.75
C ILE A 51 -1.91 8.03 2.08
N SER A 52 -2.05 8.44 3.34
CA SER A 52 -3.10 9.32 3.83
C SER A 52 -2.93 10.79 3.43
N SER A 53 -1.70 11.20 3.10
CA SER A 53 -1.40 12.57 2.65
C SER A 53 -1.61 12.77 1.15
N LEU A 54 -1.80 11.67 0.40
CA LEU A 54 -2.11 11.70 -1.02
C LEU A 54 -3.57 12.09 -1.24
N ARG A 55 -3.84 12.98 -2.21
CA ARG A 55 -5.21 13.34 -2.59
C ARG A 55 -5.93 12.19 -3.30
N ARG A 56 -5.18 11.48 -4.14
CA ARG A 56 -5.63 10.34 -4.93
C ARG A 56 -4.42 9.45 -5.18
N TRP A 57 -4.63 8.16 -5.18
CA TRP A 57 -3.62 7.22 -5.63
C TRP A 57 -4.28 6.02 -6.31
N GLU A 58 -3.57 5.46 -7.28
CA GLU A 58 -3.93 4.23 -7.96
C GLU A 58 -2.65 3.49 -8.36
N PHE A 59 -2.79 2.21 -8.72
CA PHE A 59 -1.68 1.41 -9.18
C PHE A 59 -2.11 0.43 -10.26
N ALA A 60 -1.16 0.04 -11.11
CA ALA A 60 -1.30 -1.03 -12.08
C ALA A 60 -0.06 -1.92 -12.05
N GLN A 61 -0.24 -3.24 -12.18
CA GLN A 61 0.87 -4.19 -12.34
C GLN A 61 1.03 -4.52 -13.83
N THR A 62 2.26 -4.58 -14.31
CA THR A 62 2.58 -4.86 -15.72
C THR A 62 3.93 -5.58 -15.81
N GLU A 63 4.03 -6.49 -16.76
CA GLU A 63 5.28 -7.17 -17.12
C GLU A 63 6.02 -6.34 -18.17
N TYR A 64 7.28 -5.97 -17.89
CA TYR A 64 8.11 -5.13 -18.75
C TYR A 64 9.23 -5.95 -19.38
N GLY A 65 9.65 -5.60 -20.60
CA GLY A 65 10.73 -6.33 -21.31
C GLY A 65 12.14 -6.10 -20.77
N ASP A 66 12.34 -5.08 -19.92
CA ASP A 66 13.62 -4.71 -19.33
C ASP A 66 13.46 -4.04 -17.96
N THR A 67 14.58 -3.72 -17.32
CA THR A 67 14.61 -3.03 -16.02
C THR A 67 14.28 -1.54 -16.09
N SER A 68 13.99 -0.98 -17.28
CA SER A 68 13.50 0.40 -17.40
C SER A 68 12.05 0.53 -16.96
N LEU A 69 11.32 -0.59 -16.79
CA LEU A 69 9.91 -0.59 -16.42
C LEU A 69 9.07 0.35 -17.31
N GLY A 70 9.42 0.43 -18.60
CA GLY A 70 8.77 1.29 -19.59
C GLY A 70 9.10 2.78 -19.45
N CYS A 71 10.11 3.13 -18.65
CA CYS A 71 10.46 4.52 -18.36
C CYS A 71 11.96 4.76 -18.34
N ALA A 72 12.56 4.68 -19.54
CA ALA A 72 13.97 4.94 -19.74
C ALA A 72 14.35 6.39 -19.34
N GLN A 73 15.36 6.50 -18.49
CA GLN A 73 15.99 7.71 -18.01
C GLN A 73 17.25 7.97 -18.83
N ASP A 74 17.56 9.25 -19.06
CA ASP A 74 18.71 9.64 -19.87
C ASP A 74 20.04 9.15 -19.28
N GLY A 75 20.90 8.61 -20.13
CA GLY A 75 22.21 8.06 -19.74
C GLY A 75 22.19 6.78 -18.90
N GLN A 76 21.03 6.15 -18.65
CA GLN A 76 20.96 4.89 -17.90
C GLN A 76 21.02 3.66 -18.81
N ALA A 77 21.77 2.64 -18.39
CA ALA A 77 21.80 1.34 -19.06
C ALA A 77 20.77 0.40 -18.41
N TYR A 78 19.96 -0.25 -19.25
CA TYR A 78 18.91 -1.18 -18.81
C TYR A 78 19.24 -2.61 -19.21
N THR A 79 19.01 -3.54 -18.29
CA THR A 79 19.19 -4.96 -18.56
C THR A 79 17.93 -5.53 -19.21
N GLN A 80 18.12 -6.25 -20.31
CA GLN A 80 17.06 -6.89 -21.11
C GLN A 80 16.55 -8.17 -20.44
N VAL A 81 15.88 -8.00 -19.31
CA VAL A 81 15.26 -9.09 -18.54
C VAL A 81 13.81 -8.72 -18.30
N VAL A 82 12.92 -9.66 -18.59
CA VAL A 82 11.50 -9.50 -18.33
C VAL A 82 11.28 -9.28 -16.84
N THR A 83 10.75 -8.12 -16.47
CA THR A 83 10.66 -7.64 -15.10
C THR A 83 9.22 -7.25 -14.80
N ASP A 84 8.61 -7.94 -13.84
CA ASP A 84 7.32 -7.52 -13.28
C ASP A 84 7.50 -6.18 -12.57
N GLY A 85 6.62 -5.22 -12.84
CA GLY A 85 6.67 -3.90 -12.25
C GLY A 85 5.28 -3.35 -11.94
N TYR A 86 5.25 -2.39 -11.04
CA TYR A 86 4.11 -1.60 -10.66
C TYR A 86 4.29 -0.18 -11.18
N GLN A 87 3.23 0.35 -11.76
CA GLN A 87 3.07 1.77 -12.02
C GLN A 87 2.16 2.34 -10.94
N PHE A 88 2.64 3.33 -10.21
CA PHE A 88 1.87 4.07 -9.21
C PHE A 88 1.60 5.47 -9.73
N SER A 89 0.33 5.89 -9.70
CA SER A 89 -0.05 7.28 -9.97
C SER A 89 -0.43 7.92 -8.64
N LEU A 90 0.48 8.70 -8.05
CA LEU A 90 0.30 9.32 -6.73
C LEU A 90 0.06 10.82 -6.87
N SER A 91 -1.12 11.29 -6.47
CA SER A 91 -1.44 12.72 -6.43
C SER A 91 -1.02 13.32 -5.08
N PHE A 92 -0.06 14.23 -5.13
CA PHE A 92 0.43 14.98 -3.98
C PHE A 92 0.48 16.47 -4.32
N ALA A 93 -0.06 17.30 -3.43
CA ALA A 93 -0.29 18.73 -3.66
C ALA A 93 -1.15 19.01 -4.91
N ALA A 94 -0.55 19.48 -6.00
CA ALA A 94 -1.19 19.77 -7.29
C ALA A 94 -0.50 19.03 -8.45
N LEU A 95 0.29 18.00 -8.14
CA LEU A 95 1.06 17.21 -9.09
C LEU A 95 0.67 15.74 -8.98
N LEU A 96 0.57 15.09 -10.12
CA LEU A 96 0.41 13.64 -10.24
C LEU A 96 1.77 13.05 -10.64
N TYR A 97 2.31 12.21 -9.75
CA TYR A 97 3.58 11.52 -9.94
C TYR A 97 3.32 10.11 -10.47
N ASP A 98 3.90 9.80 -11.63
CA ASP A 98 4.00 8.43 -12.14
C ASP A 98 5.31 7.84 -11.62
N ILE A 99 5.21 6.83 -10.75
CA ILE A 99 6.35 6.17 -10.12
C ILE A 99 6.38 4.71 -10.54
N ARG A 100 7.53 4.27 -11.04
CA ARG A 100 7.75 2.88 -11.45
C ARG A 100 8.48 2.15 -10.35
N VAL A 101 7.95 1.01 -9.95
CA VAL A 101 8.52 0.18 -8.89
C VAL A 101 8.55 -1.26 -9.38
N SER A 102 9.73 -1.88 -9.44
CA SER A 102 9.83 -3.30 -9.75
C SER A 102 9.08 -4.15 -8.70
N ALA A 103 8.51 -5.29 -9.08
CA ALA A 103 7.78 -6.16 -8.17
C ALA A 103 8.63 -6.64 -7.00
N ASP A 104 9.94 -6.70 -7.21
CA ASP A 104 10.94 -7.05 -6.22
C ASP A 104 11.30 -5.88 -5.28
N GLY A 105 10.88 -4.64 -5.60
CA GLY A 105 11.15 -3.41 -4.85
C GLY A 105 12.56 -2.84 -5.03
N GLY A 106 13.37 -3.39 -5.94
CA GLY A 106 14.77 -2.99 -6.14
C GLY A 106 15.02 -1.74 -6.91
N ILE A 107 14.05 -1.42 -7.74
CA ILE A 107 14.11 -0.35 -8.71
C ILE A 107 12.85 0.45 -8.43
N ALA A 108 13.02 1.67 -7.96
CA ALA A 108 11.93 2.59 -7.69
C ALA A 108 12.39 3.99 -8.11
N PHE A 109 11.68 4.63 -9.03
CA PHE A 109 12.04 5.97 -9.51
C PHE A 109 10.82 6.69 -10.08
N ILE A 110 10.89 8.02 -10.10
CA ILE A 110 9.86 8.86 -10.71
C ILE A 110 10.04 8.81 -12.21
N CYS A 111 8.99 8.36 -12.90
CA CYS A 111 8.97 8.27 -14.35
C CYS A 111 8.54 9.58 -15.00
N ASN A 112 7.47 10.17 -14.50
CA ASN A 112 6.93 11.40 -15.02
C ASN A 112 6.19 12.17 -13.92
N VAL A 113 6.12 13.49 -14.08
CA VAL A 113 5.37 14.37 -13.18
C VAL A 113 4.52 15.29 -14.05
N VAL A 114 3.20 15.21 -13.89
CA VAL A 114 2.26 16.08 -14.61
C VAL A 114 1.44 16.90 -13.61
N PRO A 115 0.98 18.10 -14.00
CA PRO A 115 -0.01 18.81 -13.21
C PRO A 115 -1.23 17.91 -12.98
N ASP A 116 -1.65 17.74 -11.73
CA ASP A 116 -2.85 16.98 -11.39
C ASP A 116 -4.06 17.76 -11.90
N SER A 117 -4.37 17.52 -13.18
CA SER A 117 -5.50 18.07 -13.91
C SER A 117 -6.77 17.31 -13.54
N GLY A 118 -6.94 16.95 -12.26
CA GLY A 118 -8.25 16.60 -11.71
C GLY A 118 -9.25 17.71 -12.04
N PRO A 119 -10.56 17.48 -11.90
CA PRO A 119 -11.51 18.58 -12.04
C PRO A 119 -11.05 19.66 -11.08
N THR A 120 -10.51 20.74 -11.63
CA THR A 120 -10.30 21.97 -10.91
C THR A 120 -11.70 22.25 -10.42
N ILE A 121 -11.93 22.09 -9.12
CA ILE A 121 -13.03 22.78 -8.49
C ILE A 121 -12.59 24.22 -8.65
N THR A 122 -12.91 24.76 -9.82
CA THR A 122 -12.85 26.19 -10.07
C THR A 122 -13.68 26.71 -8.92
N PRO A 123 -13.17 27.61 -8.08
CA PRO A 123 -14.04 28.46 -7.30
C PRO A 123 -14.84 29.24 -8.35
N GLY A 124 -15.89 28.61 -8.90
CA GLY A 124 -16.96 29.30 -9.57
C GLY A 124 -17.41 30.29 -8.51
N GLY A 125 -17.20 31.56 -8.81
CA GLY A 125 -17.44 32.64 -7.87
C GLY A 125 -18.80 32.48 -7.18
N PRO A 126 -18.95 33.02 -5.96
CA PRO A 126 -20.22 32.96 -5.26
C PRO A 126 -21.30 33.62 -6.12
N THR A 127 -22.05 32.82 -6.88
CA THR A 127 -23.38 33.22 -7.30
C THR A 127 -24.17 33.31 -6.01
N LEU A 128 -24.49 34.53 -5.60
CA LEU A 128 -25.31 34.86 -4.45
C LEU A 128 -26.68 34.21 -4.63
N VAL A 129 -26.81 32.95 -4.22
CA VAL A 129 -28.10 32.36 -3.91
C VAL A 129 -28.57 33.00 -2.59
N PRO A 130 -29.73 33.68 -2.53
CA PRO A 130 -30.25 34.20 -1.29
C PRO A 130 -30.54 33.00 -0.37
N PHE A 131 -29.71 32.84 0.64
CA PHE A 131 -29.81 31.78 1.63
C PHE A 131 -31.03 32.07 2.51
N PRO A 132 -32.01 31.15 2.66
CA PRO A 132 -33.04 31.33 3.66
C PRO A 132 -32.38 31.32 5.05
N THR A 133 -32.72 32.31 5.87
CA THR A 133 -32.26 32.44 7.24
C THR A 133 -32.69 31.23 8.06
N PHE A 134 -31.81 30.24 8.20
CA PHE A 134 -31.97 29.19 9.19
C PHE A 134 -31.50 29.73 10.54
N THR A 135 -32.45 29.88 11.45
CA THR A 135 -32.24 30.22 12.85
C THR A 135 -31.28 29.20 13.50
N PRO A 136 -30.24 29.61 14.25
CA PRO A 136 -29.36 28.66 14.92
C PRO A 136 -30.11 27.98 16.08
N THR A 137 -30.57 26.76 15.84
CA THR A 137 -31.00 25.85 16.91
C THR A 137 -29.76 25.27 17.58
N SER A 138 -29.75 25.30 18.92
CA SER A 138 -28.74 24.72 19.80
C SER A 138 -28.15 23.40 19.27
N PRO A 139 -26.82 23.17 19.40
CA PRO A 139 -26.20 21.92 19.00
C PRO A 139 -26.79 20.74 19.80
N PRO A 140 -27.09 19.59 19.15
CA PRO A 140 -27.48 18.38 19.85
C PRO A 140 -26.28 17.82 20.65
N PRO A 141 -26.54 17.07 21.75
CA PRO A 141 -25.49 16.43 22.52
C PRO A 141 -24.67 15.46 21.66
N PRO A 142 -23.36 15.30 21.92
CA PRO A 142 -22.50 14.44 21.12
C PRO A 142 -23.03 12.99 21.14
N PRO A 143 -23.12 12.33 19.98
CA PRO A 143 -23.36 10.89 19.92
C PRO A 143 -22.31 10.16 20.77
N PRO A 144 -22.64 9.04 21.44
CA PRO A 144 -21.63 8.23 22.11
C PRO A 144 -20.55 7.88 21.09
N THR A 145 -19.31 8.27 21.39
CA THR A 145 -18.14 7.96 20.58
C THR A 145 -18.07 6.44 20.43
N LEU A 146 -18.38 5.91 19.25
CA LEU A 146 -18.02 4.55 18.90
C LEU A 146 -16.50 4.52 18.91
N VAL A 147 -15.93 3.98 19.97
CA VAL A 147 -14.51 3.61 20.02
C VAL A 147 -14.30 2.72 18.79
N PRO A 148 -13.43 3.09 17.82
CA PRO A 148 -13.15 2.20 16.72
C PRO A 148 -12.53 0.93 17.31
N THR A 149 -13.29 -0.16 17.24
CA THR A 149 -12.79 -1.51 17.43
C THR A 149 -11.64 -1.69 16.44
N PRO A 150 -10.44 -2.11 16.88
CA PRO A 150 -9.35 -2.38 15.95
C PRO A 150 -9.81 -3.48 14.99
N VAL A 151 -9.98 -3.10 13.73
CA VAL A 151 -10.26 -4.01 12.63
C VAL A 151 -9.02 -4.89 12.44
N ASP A 152 -9.23 -6.19 12.58
CA ASP A 152 -8.23 -7.25 12.50
C ASP A 152 -7.61 -7.27 11.09
N LEU A 153 -6.36 -6.81 10.99
CA LEU A 153 -5.56 -6.75 9.76
C LEU A 153 -4.75 -8.04 9.63
N LEU A 154 -4.99 -8.80 8.56
CA LEU A 154 -4.09 -9.78 7.93
C LEU A 154 -2.85 -10.15 8.80
N THR A 155 -3.07 -10.98 9.81
CA THR A 155 -2.14 -11.14 10.94
C THR A 155 -0.92 -11.97 10.57
N CYS A 156 0.27 -11.33 10.64
CA CYS A 156 1.50 -12.02 11.02
C CYS A 156 1.24 -12.90 12.27
N PRO A 157 1.98 -14.00 12.51
CA PRO A 157 1.68 -14.92 13.60
C PRO A 157 1.52 -14.23 14.97
N ALA A 158 0.25 -14.13 15.39
CA ALA A 158 -0.44 -14.10 16.68
C ALA A 158 0.10 -13.32 17.89
N LEU A 159 1.35 -12.85 17.92
CA LEU A 159 1.90 -12.11 19.06
C LEU A 159 2.27 -10.70 18.66
N ALA A 160 1.73 -9.72 19.38
CA ALA A 160 2.16 -8.33 19.26
C ALA A 160 3.70 -8.28 19.39
N PRO A 161 4.41 -7.79 18.36
CA PRO A 161 5.85 -7.80 18.39
C PRO A 161 6.35 -6.87 19.50
N ARG A 162 7.33 -7.35 20.26
CA ARG A 162 8.02 -6.54 21.28
C ARG A 162 8.99 -5.52 20.67
N LEU A 163 9.39 -5.77 19.43
CA LEU A 163 10.27 -4.91 18.67
C LEU A 163 9.47 -3.72 18.11
N GLN A 164 10.04 -2.52 18.10
CA GLN A 164 9.37 -1.30 17.65
C GLN A 164 10.33 -0.47 16.80
N ALA A 165 9.81 0.28 15.83
CA ALA A 165 10.60 1.24 15.06
C ALA A 165 11.21 2.31 15.98
N GLY A 166 12.47 2.67 15.74
CA GLY A 166 13.25 3.58 16.58
C GLY A 166 13.88 2.94 17.82
N ALA A 167 13.52 1.70 18.16
CA ALA A 167 14.13 0.97 19.27
C ALA A 167 15.37 0.18 18.84
N GLN A 168 16.16 -0.30 19.81
CA GLN A 168 17.18 -1.32 19.55
C GLN A 168 16.60 -2.73 19.70
N GLY A 169 17.00 -3.61 18.79
CA GLY A 169 16.75 -5.04 18.86
C GLY A 169 18.03 -5.82 19.15
N ARG A 170 17.88 -7.03 19.67
CA ARG A 170 18.99 -7.95 19.88
C ARG A 170 18.61 -9.36 19.46
N VAL A 171 19.49 -10.02 18.71
CA VAL A 171 19.31 -11.43 18.35
C VAL A 171 19.52 -12.28 19.60
N ILE A 172 18.67 -13.30 19.81
CA ILE A 172 18.71 -14.16 21.00
C ILE A 172 20.13 -14.79 21.12
N PRO A 173 20.86 -14.56 22.22
CA PRO A 173 22.27 -14.98 22.32
C PRO A 173 22.41 -16.48 22.52
N ASP A 174 21.56 -17.03 23.38
CA ASP A 174 21.64 -18.43 23.81
C ASP A 174 21.10 -19.40 22.76
N ALA A 175 20.52 -18.87 21.68
CA ALA A 175 20.07 -19.66 20.55
C ALA A 175 21.23 -20.08 19.63
N GLY A 176 22.36 -19.37 19.65
CA GLY A 176 23.51 -19.65 18.78
C GLY A 176 23.22 -19.53 17.26
N ILE A 177 22.07 -18.99 16.88
CA ILE A 177 21.60 -18.89 15.50
C ILE A 177 21.65 -17.43 15.05
N ASN A 178 22.28 -17.20 13.91
CA ASN A 178 22.33 -15.88 13.28
C ASN A 178 20.98 -15.54 12.64
N ASN A 179 20.61 -14.26 12.65
CA ASN A 179 19.47 -13.78 11.88
C ASN A 179 19.92 -13.27 10.51
N ASN A 180 19.33 -13.77 9.43
CA ASN A 180 19.68 -13.34 8.08
C ASN A 180 19.17 -11.92 7.83
N VAL A 181 20.04 -11.03 7.35
CA VAL A 181 19.66 -9.72 6.82
C VAL A 181 19.48 -9.86 5.32
N ARG A 182 18.32 -9.46 4.82
CA ARG A 182 17.98 -9.53 3.39
C ARG A 182 17.77 -8.14 2.82
N SER A 183 17.99 -8.00 1.52
CA SER A 183 17.79 -6.74 0.79
C SER A 183 16.34 -6.29 0.79
N ARG A 184 15.36 -7.21 0.91
CA ARG A 184 13.93 -6.90 1.09
C ARG A 184 13.24 -7.89 2.04
N PRO A 185 12.06 -7.51 2.59
CA PRO A 185 11.16 -8.44 3.27
C PRO A 185 10.73 -9.62 2.39
N GLY A 186 10.95 -10.84 2.87
CA GLY A 186 10.53 -12.09 2.21
C GLY A 186 11.70 -13.02 1.92
N LEU A 187 11.38 -14.27 1.61
CA LEU A 187 12.40 -15.29 1.31
C LEU A 187 13.03 -15.13 -0.08
N SER A 188 12.40 -14.36 -0.98
CA SER A 188 12.92 -14.01 -2.31
C SER A 188 14.01 -12.94 -2.27
N GLY A 189 14.13 -12.17 -1.18
CA GLY A 189 15.18 -11.15 -1.05
C GLY A 189 16.57 -11.76 -0.92
N THR A 190 17.56 -11.21 -1.63
CA THR A 190 18.97 -11.66 -1.52
C THR A 190 19.45 -11.46 -0.08
N LYS A 191 20.16 -12.45 0.46
CA LYS A 191 20.83 -12.31 1.75
C LYS A 191 22.04 -11.38 1.59
N ILE A 192 21.96 -10.21 2.23
CA ILE A 192 23.00 -9.17 2.18
C ILE A 192 23.87 -9.15 3.43
N GLY A 193 23.50 -9.91 4.45
CA GLY A 193 24.28 -10.03 5.67
C GLY A 193 23.65 -10.98 6.67
N GLU A 194 24.25 -10.99 7.85
CA GLU A 194 23.76 -11.71 9.02
C GLU A 194 24.04 -10.90 10.27
N ILE A 195 23.14 -11.00 11.24
CA ILE A 195 23.36 -10.52 12.60
C ILE A 195 23.61 -11.73 13.46
N ALA A 196 24.82 -11.82 14.01
CA ALA A 196 25.20 -12.93 14.88
C ALA A 196 24.31 -13.02 16.13
N ALA A 197 24.25 -14.19 16.74
CA ALA A 197 23.60 -14.37 18.04
C ALA A 197 24.14 -13.36 19.06
N GLY A 198 23.24 -12.67 19.77
CA GLY A 198 23.59 -11.60 20.70
C GLY A 198 23.92 -10.24 20.05
N GLY A 199 23.99 -10.17 18.72
CA GLY A 199 24.18 -8.93 17.97
C GLY A 199 23.03 -7.95 18.18
N VAL A 200 23.38 -6.67 18.35
CA VAL A 200 22.46 -5.56 18.60
C VAL A 200 22.32 -4.73 17.33
N PHE A 201 21.11 -4.30 17.01
CA PHE A 201 20.80 -3.52 15.81
C PHE A 201 19.74 -2.47 16.12
N THR A 202 19.69 -1.42 15.29
CA THR A 202 18.65 -0.39 15.39
C THR A 202 17.51 -0.73 14.46
N VAL A 203 16.28 -0.60 14.93
CA VAL A 203 15.08 -0.81 14.12
C VAL A 203 14.70 0.51 13.47
N LEU A 204 14.63 0.54 12.14
CA LEU A 204 14.29 1.72 11.37
C LEU A 204 12.78 1.78 11.10
N SER A 205 12.19 0.67 10.66
CA SER A 205 10.76 0.58 10.35
C SER A 205 10.27 -0.87 10.32
N GLY A 206 8.95 -1.05 10.28
CA GLY A 206 8.27 -2.35 10.36
C GLY A 206 7.21 -2.37 11.46
N PRO A 207 6.49 -3.49 11.66
CA PRO A 207 6.67 -4.79 11.00
C PRO A 207 6.05 -4.87 9.60
N ILE A 208 6.65 -5.66 8.71
CA ILE A 208 6.08 -6.04 7.40
C ILE A 208 5.88 -7.55 7.35
N CYS A 209 4.69 -8.01 6.99
CA CYS A 209 4.39 -9.43 6.84
C CYS A 209 4.74 -9.90 5.42
N ALA A 210 5.69 -10.83 5.29
CA ALA A 210 6.06 -11.41 3.99
C ALA A 210 6.61 -12.83 4.16
N SER A 211 6.23 -13.73 3.24
CA SER A 211 6.66 -15.14 3.22
C SER A 211 6.45 -15.90 4.55
N GLY A 212 5.42 -15.54 5.33
CA GLY A 212 5.14 -16.15 6.64
C GLY A 212 5.97 -15.62 7.81
N TYR A 213 6.80 -14.59 7.60
CA TYR A 213 7.64 -13.98 8.63
C TYR A 213 7.27 -12.51 8.89
N THR A 214 7.65 -12.03 10.09
CA THR A 214 7.60 -10.61 10.46
C THR A 214 8.96 -9.97 10.18
N TRP A 215 9.01 -9.09 9.19
CA TRP A 215 10.22 -8.41 8.75
C TRP A 215 10.34 -7.01 9.35
N TRP A 216 11.56 -6.67 9.72
CA TRP A 216 11.93 -5.37 10.26
C TRP A 216 13.04 -4.79 9.42
N ARG A 217 12.91 -3.52 9.03
CA ARG A 217 14.03 -2.78 8.45
C ARG A 217 14.94 -2.37 9.59
N VAL A 218 16.21 -2.72 9.50
CA VAL A 218 17.19 -2.52 10.56
C VAL A 218 18.44 -1.86 10.02
N ASN A 219 19.13 -1.11 10.88
CA ASN A 219 20.51 -0.69 10.67
C ASN A 219 21.41 -1.56 11.56
N PHE A 220 22.43 -2.17 10.94
CA PHE A 220 23.41 -3.00 11.63
C PHE A 220 24.79 -2.73 11.02
N ASN A 221 25.67 -2.10 11.81
CA ASN A 221 27.04 -1.70 11.42
C ASN A 221 27.16 -0.67 10.28
N GLY A 222 26.15 0.18 10.05
CA GLY A 222 26.25 1.30 9.09
C GLY A 222 24.99 1.52 8.28
#